data_AF-A0A834HQ50-F1
#
_entry.id   AF-A0A834HQ50-F1
#
_cell.length_a   1.000
_cell.length_b   1.000
_cell.length_c   1.000
_cell.angle_alpha   90.00
_cell.angle_beta   90.00
_cell.angle_gamma   90.00
#
_symmetry.space_group_name_H-M   'P 1'
#
loop_
_entity.id
_entity.type
_entity.pdbx_description
1 polymer ?
#
loop_
_entity_poly.entity_id
_entity_poly.type
_entity_poly.pdbx_seq_one_letter_code
_entity_poly.pdbx_strand_id
1 'polypeptide(L)'
;AVPPYLKIFMSLPFWALCMCHFGNLWGLYLQITGVPKFMVEVIGFNIKASGGLAALPHLLRMFMGMGFGYIGDVIKSKKLISTTLTRKLFVILSHIVPGVLLMCMTLVKCDYIGAVLILIFSMSINGAAVLTNLQNAQDLAPNFAGSIFGIISLIGGTTGFITPAVTGALMAKNNGIHEWSQNFIIGGCVYVGCGLFFILFGTSDIQPWNDKESPKDPEVVAIKEINGKEEDGSNTEPTETTKLNS
;
A
#
# COMPACT_ATOMS: atom_id res chain seq x y z
N ALA A 1 12.23 -17.07 8.54
CA ALA A 1 12.45 -17.01 7.08
C ALA A 1 12.79 -15.56 6.73
N VAL A 2 13.87 -15.33 6.00
CA VAL A 2 14.27 -13.99 5.54
C VAL A 2 13.44 -13.65 4.29
N PRO A 3 12.95 -12.41 4.12
CA PRO A 3 12.24 -12.02 2.91
C PRO A 3 13.14 -12.15 1.66
N PRO A 4 12.63 -12.66 0.53
CA PRO A 4 13.38 -12.74 -0.72
C PRO A 4 13.47 -11.36 -1.39
N TYR A 5 14.31 -10.48 -0.85
CA TYR A 5 14.39 -9.06 -1.24
C TYR A 5 14.53 -8.84 -2.74
N LEU A 6 15.35 -9.63 -3.44
CA LEU A 6 15.52 -9.50 -4.89
C LEU A 6 14.20 -9.74 -5.65
N LYS A 7 13.44 -10.78 -5.29
CA LYS A 7 12.14 -11.08 -5.91
C LYS A 7 11.10 -10.00 -5.60
N ILE A 8 11.15 -9.43 -4.39
CA ILE A 8 10.27 -8.34 -3.97
C ILE A 8 10.55 -7.09 -4.82
N PHE A 9 11.81 -6.67 -4.91
CA PHE A 9 12.23 -5.48 -5.66
C PHE A 9 12.08 -5.62 -7.17
N MET A 10 12.06 -6.83 -7.72
CA MET A 10 11.75 -7.06 -9.14
C MET A 10 10.24 -7.11 -9.42
N SER A 11 9.38 -7.13 -8.39
CA SER A 11 7.94 -7.23 -8.59
C SER A 11 7.29 -5.88 -8.86
N LEU A 12 6.53 -5.79 -9.95
CA LEU A 12 5.79 -4.59 -10.31
C LEU A 12 4.72 -4.20 -9.27
N PRO A 13 3.95 -5.14 -8.65
CA PRO A 13 2.98 -4.81 -7.62
C PRO A 13 3.58 -4.15 -6.38
N PHE A 14 4.82 -4.52 -6.01
CA PHE A 14 5.54 -3.87 -4.93
C PHE A 14 5.81 -2.39 -5.25
N TRP A 15 6.32 -2.08 -6.44
CA TRP A 15 6.55 -0.69 -6.85
C TRP A 15 5.26 0.11 -7.01
N ALA A 16 4.18 -0.52 -7.49
CA ALA A 16 2.86 0.12 -7.52
C ALA A 16 2.44 0.54 -6.10
N LEU A 17 2.58 -0.35 -5.11
CA LEU A 17 2.31 -0.05 -3.72
C LEU A 17 3.24 1.02 -3.14
N CYS A 18 4.54 0.99 -3.46
CA CYS A 18 5.51 2.02 -3.06
C CYS A 18 5.08 3.41 -3.54
N MET A 19 4.74 3.54 -4.82
CA MET A 19 4.31 4.81 -5.41
C MET A 19 2.99 5.30 -4.78
N CYS A 20 2.04 4.39 -4.56
CA CYS A 20 0.79 4.73 -3.87
C CYS A 20 1.03 5.22 -2.43
N HIS A 21 1.94 4.58 -1.70
CA HIS A 21 2.31 5.02 -0.36
C HIS A 21 3.05 6.36 -0.36
N PHE A 22 3.95 6.56 -1.32
CA PHE A 22 4.68 7.81 -1.55
C PHE A 22 3.72 8.97 -1.81
N GLY A 23 2.76 8.82 -2.73
CA GLY A 23 1.78 9.86 -3.04
C GLY A 23 0.93 10.26 -1.83
N ASN A 24 0.49 9.28 -1.02
CA ASN A 24 -0.24 9.54 0.21
C ASN A 24 0.60 10.31 1.25
N LEU A 25 1.87 9.95 1.43
CA LEU A 25 2.74 10.68 2.36
C LEU A 25 3.09 12.08 1.85
N TRP A 26 3.29 12.26 0.54
CA TRP A 26 3.48 13.57 -0.07
C TRP A 26 2.36 14.54 0.34
N GLY A 27 1.12 14.12 0.15
CA GLY A 27 -0.04 14.93 0.48
C GLY A 27 -0.23 15.16 1.98
N LEU A 28 0.04 14.15 2.80
CA LEU A 28 0.01 14.27 4.26
C LEU A 28 1.01 15.33 4.73
N TYR A 29 2.25 15.28 4.25
CA TYR A 29 3.28 16.26 4.62
C TYR A 29 3.01 17.64 4.05
N LEU A 30 2.46 17.74 2.83
CA LEU A 30 2.03 19.03 2.26
C LEU A 30 0.96 19.69 3.13
N GLN A 31 0.01 18.91 3.65
CA GLN A 31 -1.01 19.40 4.58
C GLN A 31 -0.40 19.83 5.91
N ILE A 32 0.42 18.98 6.55
CA ILE A 32 1.04 19.26 7.85
C ILE A 32 1.92 20.52 7.81
N THR A 33 2.72 20.67 6.75
CA THR A 33 3.76 21.70 6.68
C THR A 33 3.34 22.93 5.88
N GLY A 34 2.51 22.75 4.86
CA GLY A 34 2.10 23.79 3.93
C GLY A 34 0.83 24.52 4.37
N VAL A 35 -0.21 23.80 4.81
CA VAL A 35 -1.51 24.44 5.12
C VAL A 35 -1.43 25.48 6.23
N PRO A 36 -0.73 25.23 7.37
CA PRO A 36 -0.57 26.28 8.39
C PRO A 36 0.12 27.53 7.84
N LYS A 37 1.14 27.37 6.98
CA LYS A 37 1.83 28.50 6.34
C LYS A 37 0.92 29.24 5.38
N PHE A 38 0.18 28.53 4.53
CA PHE A 38 -0.80 29.11 3.62
C PHE A 38 -1.86 29.93 4.36
N MET A 39 -2.39 29.42 5.48
CA MET A 39 -3.37 30.12 6.31
C MET A 39 -2.83 31.41 6.93
N VAL A 40 -1.55 31.44 7.30
CA VAL A 40 -0.91 32.62 7.89
C VAL A 40 -0.51 33.63 6.82
N GLU A 41 0.17 33.18 5.76
CA GLU A 41 0.79 34.03 4.76
C GLU A 41 -0.20 34.59 3.73
N VAL A 42 -1.19 33.80 3.32
CA VAL A 42 -2.14 34.19 2.26
C VAL A 42 -3.47 34.64 2.83
N ILE A 43 -3.98 33.91 3.82
CA ILE A 43 -5.30 34.19 4.39
C ILE A 43 -5.21 35.23 5.53
N GLY A 44 -4.05 35.37 6.18
CA GLY A 44 -3.86 36.33 7.28
C GLY A 44 -4.57 35.96 8.58
N PHE A 45 -4.93 34.68 8.77
CA PHE A 45 -5.66 34.22 9.95
C PHE A 45 -4.77 34.23 11.21
N ASN A 46 -5.29 34.72 12.34
CA ASN A 46 -4.55 34.82 13.59
C ASN A 46 -4.25 33.42 14.17
N ILE A 47 -2.97 33.17 14.48
CA ILE A 47 -2.37 31.88 14.86
C ILE A 47 -3.07 31.18 16.05
N LYS A 48 -3.80 31.91 16.91
CA LYS A 48 -4.51 31.31 18.05
C LYS A 48 -5.76 30.50 17.66
N ALA A 49 -6.45 30.87 16.57
CA ALA A 49 -7.62 30.12 16.08
C ALA A 49 -7.23 29.04 15.04
N SER A 50 -6.04 29.15 14.46
CA SER A 50 -5.57 28.24 13.40
C SER A 50 -5.23 26.84 13.91
N GLY A 51 -4.93 26.66 15.20
CA GLY A 51 -4.64 25.33 15.76
C GLY A 51 -5.81 24.35 15.64
N GLY A 52 -7.04 24.80 15.95
CA GLY A 52 -8.24 23.98 15.79
C GLY A 52 -8.57 23.70 14.32
N LEU A 53 -8.45 24.71 13.46
CA LEU A 53 -8.71 24.59 12.03
C LEU A 53 -7.67 23.71 11.31
N ALA A 54 -6.42 23.73 11.76
CA ALA A 54 -5.35 22.86 11.25
C ALA A 54 -5.48 21.40 11.75
N ALA A 55 -6.06 21.18 12.94
CA ALA A 55 -6.33 19.83 13.44
C ALA A 55 -7.54 19.16 12.77
N LEU A 56 -8.52 19.96 12.33
CA LEU A 56 -9.79 19.48 11.78
C LEU A 56 -9.65 18.54 10.56
N PRO A 57 -8.82 18.83 9.53
CA PRO A 57 -8.60 17.92 8.40
C PRO A 57 -8.13 16.53 8.84
N HIS A 58 -7.23 16.47 9.81
CA HIS A 58 -6.66 15.21 10.31
C HIS A 58 -7.65 14.43 11.16
N LEU A 59 -8.45 15.14 11.98
CA LEU A 59 -9.51 14.52 12.77
C LEU A 59 -10.60 13.92 11.86
N LEU A 60 -11.03 14.67 10.85
CA LEU A 60 -12.02 14.18 9.88
C LEU A 60 -11.46 13.03 9.03
N ARG A 61 -10.19 13.09 8.63
CA ARG A 61 -9.49 11.96 8.01
C ARG A 61 -9.56 10.70 8.86
N MET A 62 -9.40 10.81 10.18
CA MET A 62 -9.51 9.67 11.10
C MET A 62 -10.91 9.06 11.07
N PHE A 63 -11.96 9.88 11.22
CA PHE A 63 -13.35 9.41 11.19
C PHE A 63 -13.74 8.82 9.82
N MET A 64 -13.36 9.46 8.73
CA MET A 64 -13.57 8.95 7.38
C MET A 64 -12.80 7.64 7.15
N GLY A 65 -11.56 7.54 7.66
CA GLY A 65 -10.78 6.31 7.62
C GLY A 65 -11.49 5.15 8.33
N MET A 66 -12.05 5.37 9.53
CA MET A 66 -12.84 4.35 10.23
C MET A 66 -14.09 3.95 9.43
N GLY A 67 -14.82 4.93 8.88
CA GLY A 67 -16.01 4.69 8.06
C GLY A 67 -15.68 3.88 6.80
N PHE A 68 -14.63 4.26 6.07
CA PHE A 68 -14.15 3.51 4.92
C PHE A 68 -13.68 2.11 5.32
N GLY A 69 -12.94 1.97 6.43
CA GLY A 69 -12.54 0.67 6.99
C GLY A 69 -13.73 -0.29 7.14
N TYR A 70 -14.80 0.17 7.81
CA TYR A 70 -16.03 -0.59 7.98
C TYR A 70 -16.67 -0.97 6.63
N ILE A 71 -16.74 -0.03 5.69
CA ILE A 71 -17.26 -0.29 4.34
C ILE A 71 -16.42 -1.37 3.64
N GLY A 72 -15.10 -1.31 3.75
CA GLY A 72 -14.17 -2.30 3.20
C GLY A 72 -14.39 -3.69 3.79
N ASP A 73 -14.59 -3.79 5.10
CA ASP A 73 -14.87 -5.06 5.77
C ASP A 73 -16.24 -5.64 5.36
N VAL A 74 -17.26 -4.80 5.16
CA VAL A 74 -18.56 -5.23 4.63
C VAL A 74 -18.44 -5.74 3.19
N ILE A 75 -17.69 -5.03 2.33
CA ILE A 75 -17.44 -5.47 0.94
C ILE A 75 -16.75 -6.82 0.92
N LYS A 76 -15.72 -6.99 1.77
CA LYS A 76 -14.94 -8.22 1.89
C LYS A 76 -15.76 -9.39 2.45
N SER A 77 -16.50 -9.17 3.53
CA SER A 77 -17.31 -10.22 4.18
C SER A 77 -18.45 -10.72 3.28
N LYS A 78 -19.08 -9.83 2.52
CA LYS A 78 -20.15 -10.17 1.57
C LYS A 78 -19.64 -10.66 0.21
N LYS A 79 -18.31 -10.70 0.00
CA LYS A 79 -17.67 -11.09 -1.27
C LYS A 79 -18.27 -10.37 -2.50
N LEU A 80 -18.60 -9.08 -2.35
CA LEU A 80 -19.31 -8.34 -3.40
C LEU A 80 -18.49 -8.17 -4.67
N ILE A 81 -17.19 -7.89 -4.49
CA ILE A 81 -16.23 -7.65 -5.57
C ILE A 81 -14.84 -8.19 -5.17
N SER A 82 -13.94 -8.34 -6.13
CA SER A 82 -12.56 -8.77 -5.85
C SER A 82 -11.83 -7.75 -4.97
N THR A 83 -10.87 -8.24 -4.16
CA THR A 83 -10.04 -7.37 -3.31
C THR A 83 -9.29 -6.35 -4.15
N THR A 84 -8.69 -6.78 -5.26
CA THR A 84 -7.96 -5.90 -6.19
C THR A 84 -8.84 -4.78 -6.73
N LEU A 85 -10.07 -5.08 -7.17
CA LEU A 85 -11.00 -4.04 -7.63
C LEU A 85 -11.38 -3.09 -6.50
N THR A 86 -11.64 -3.63 -5.30
CA THR A 86 -11.89 -2.82 -4.10
C THR A 86 -10.75 -1.83 -3.86
N ARG A 87 -9.51 -2.29 -3.82
CA ARG A 87 -8.34 -1.42 -3.61
C ARG A 87 -8.24 -0.34 -4.69
N LYS A 88 -8.44 -0.68 -5.97
CA LYS A 88 -8.41 0.30 -7.06
C LYS A 88 -9.50 1.37 -6.92
N LEU A 89 -10.71 1.01 -6.52
CA LEU A 89 -11.79 1.97 -6.26
C LEU A 89 -11.45 2.89 -5.08
N PHE A 90 -10.90 2.35 -3.99
CA PHE A 90 -10.46 3.16 -2.86
C PHE A 90 -9.21 4.01 -3.18
N VAL A 91 -8.43 3.68 -4.19
CA VAL A 91 -7.35 4.55 -4.71
C VAL A 91 -7.92 5.78 -5.41
N ILE A 92 -9.05 5.64 -6.13
CA ILE A 92 -9.74 6.79 -6.72
C ILE A 92 -10.15 7.77 -5.62
N LEU A 93 -10.74 7.26 -4.53
CA LEU A 93 -11.11 8.08 -3.38
C LEU A 93 -9.89 8.65 -2.65
N SER A 94 -8.88 7.84 -2.37
CA SER A 94 -7.74 8.31 -1.57
C SER A 94 -6.76 9.20 -2.33
N HIS A 95 -6.65 9.08 -3.65
CA HIS A 95 -5.64 9.79 -4.43
C HIS A 95 -6.22 10.68 -5.51
N ILE A 96 -7.06 10.13 -6.40
CA ILE A 96 -7.54 10.86 -7.58
C ILE A 96 -8.43 12.03 -7.15
N VAL A 97 -9.41 11.79 -6.29
CA VAL A 97 -10.33 12.84 -5.81
C VAL A 97 -9.58 13.93 -5.03
N PRO A 98 -8.76 13.62 -4.00
CA PRO A 98 -7.92 14.59 -3.31
C PRO A 98 -6.97 15.36 -4.24
N GLY A 99 -6.37 14.68 -5.21
CA GLY A 99 -5.46 15.30 -6.18
C GLY A 99 -6.16 16.32 -7.08
N VAL A 100 -7.33 15.96 -7.62
CA VAL A 100 -8.15 16.89 -8.42
C VAL A 100 -8.62 18.07 -7.57
N LEU A 101 -9.06 17.83 -6.33
CA LEU A 101 -9.45 18.91 -5.41
C LEU A 101 -8.29 19.87 -5.14
N LEU A 102 -7.07 19.37 -4.97
CA LEU A 102 -5.89 20.22 -4.81
C LEU A 102 -5.58 21.04 -6.07
N MET A 103 -5.74 20.47 -7.26
CA MET A 103 -5.58 21.24 -8.51
C MET A 103 -6.66 22.33 -8.66
N CYS A 104 -7.89 22.05 -8.22
CA CYS A 104 -8.99 23.02 -8.20
C CYS A 104 -8.79 24.17 -7.21
N MET A 105 -7.87 24.07 -6.24
CA MET A 105 -7.54 25.18 -5.33
C MET A 105 -7.15 26.46 -6.08
N THR A 106 -6.55 26.32 -7.26
CA THR A 106 -6.14 27.46 -8.10
C THR A 106 -7.30 28.31 -8.61
N LEU A 107 -8.52 27.75 -8.62
CA LEU A 107 -9.74 28.46 -8.99
C LEU A 107 -10.28 29.32 -7.83
N VAL A 108 -9.91 28.97 -6.61
CA VAL A 108 -10.36 29.63 -5.39
C VAL A 108 -9.40 30.76 -5.05
N LYS A 109 -9.59 31.90 -5.73
CA LYS A 109 -8.71 33.07 -5.59
C LYS A 109 -8.87 33.78 -4.24
N CYS A 110 -9.95 34.55 -4.09
CA CYS A 110 -10.17 35.45 -2.94
C CYS A 110 -11.10 34.88 -1.88
N ASP A 111 -11.63 33.66 -2.07
CA ASP A 111 -12.48 33.00 -1.09
C ASP A 111 -11.65 32.08 -0.19
N TYR A 112 -11.15 32.65 0.91
CA TYR A 112 -10.37 31.90 1.88
C TYR A 112 -11.17 30.78 2.56
N ILE A 113 -12.49 30.92 2.69
CA ILE A 113 -13.35 29.90 3.30
C ILE A 113 -13.43 28.70 2.35
N GLY A 114 -13.68 28.95 1.05
CA GLY A 114 -13.67 27.92 0.02
C GLY A 114 -12.35 27.14 -0.02
N ALA A 115 -11.21 27.83 0.08
CA ALA A 115 -9.89 27.20 0.03
C ALA A 115 -9.67 26.26 1.24
N VAL A 116 -10.04 26.72 2.44
CA VAL A 116 -9.97 25.91 3.66
C VAL A 116 -10.89 24.69 3.58
N LEU A 117 -12.12 24.85 3.08
CA LEU A 117 -13.08 23.75 2.95
C LEU A 117 -12.59 22.69 1.96
N ILE A 118 -12.00 23.09 0.83
CA ILE A 118 -11.42 22.15 -0.14
C ILE A 118 -10.25 21.39 0.49
N LEU A 119 -9.37 22.06 1.23
CA LEU A 119 -8.25 21.40 1.91
C LEU A 119 -8.73 20.40 2.96
N ILE A 120 -9.74 20.76 3.75
CA ILE A 120 -10.36 19.88 4.74
C ILE A 120 -10.97 18.66 4.04
N PHE A 121 -11.78 18.89 3.01
CA PHE A 121 -12.50 17.83 2.31
C PHE A 121 -11.55 16.87 1.58
N SER A 122 -10.54 17.41 0.89
CA SER A 122 -9.47 16.65 0.24
C SER A 122 -8.76 15.72 1.23
N MET A 123 -8.36 16.24 2.39
CA MET A 123 -7.67 15.45 3.41
C MET A 123 -8.59 14.42 4.09
N SER A 124 -9.85 14.77 4.28
CA SER A 124 -10.85 13.89 4.89
C SER A 124 -11.10 12.66 4.01
N ILE A 125 -11.34 12.86 2.71
CA ILE A 125 -11.54 11.76 1.75
C ILE A 125 -10.28 10.92 1.60
N ASN A 126 -9.09 11.53 1.68
CA ASN A 126 -7.82 10.79 1.67
C ASN A 126 -7.77 9.72 2.79
N GLY A 127 -8.63 9.78 3.83
CA GLY A 127 -8.83 8.73 4.83
C GLY A 127 -9.09 7.34 4.25
N ALA A 128 -9.61 7.25 3.02
CA ALA A 128 -9.72 6.00 2.25
C ALA A 128 -8.38 5.26 2.09
N ALA A 129 -7.24 5.93 2.29
CA ALA A 129 -5.90 5.35 2.20
C ALA A 129 -5.66 4.19 3.18
N VAL A 130 -6.45 4.08 4.25
CA VAL A 130 -6.39 2.94 5.18
C VAL A 130 -6.69 1.61 4.45
N LEU A 131 -7.63 1.64 3.51
CA LEU A 131 -7.99 0.49 2.70
C LEU A 131 -7.08 0.31 1.49
N THR A 132 -6.13 1.20 1.21
CA THR A 132 -5.23 1.05 0.05
C THR A 132 -3.84 0.69 0.53
N ASN A 133 -3.10 1.65 1.09
CA ASN A 133 -1.67 1.51 1.32
C ASN A 133 -1.37 0.58 2.49
N LEU A 134 -2.16 0.67 3.56
CA LEU A 134 -1.94 -0.13 4.76
C LEU A 134 -2.34 -1.58 4.54
N GLN A 135 -3.56 -1.80 4.02
CA GLN A 135 -4.10 -3.14 3.88
C GLN A 135 -3.55 -3.89 2.65
N ASN A 136 -3.23 -3.20 1.56
CA ASN A 136 -2.67 -3.88 0.37
C ASN A 136 -1.27 -4.46 0.63
N ALA A 137 -0.48 -3.88 1.54
CA ALA A 137 0.79 -4.49 1.95
C ALA A 137 0.58 -5.87 2.60
N GLN A 138 -0.48 -6.01 3.39
CA GLN A 138 -0.87 -7.25 4.02
C GLN A 138 -1.48 -8.23 3.02
N ASP A 139 -2.32 -7.74 2.09
CA ASP A 139 -2.92 -8.57 1.04
C ASP A 139 -1.84 -9.15 0.11
N LEU A 140 -0.81 -8.37 -0.23
CA LEU A 140 0.23 -8.74 -1.19
C LEU A 140 1.17 -9.84 -0.66
N ALA A 141 1.56 -9.79 0.61
CA ALA A 141 2.35 -10.84 1.24
C ALA A 141 2.15 -10.89 2.77
N PRO A 142 1.16 -11.65 3.25
CA PRO A 142 0.88 -11.80 4.68
C PRO A 142 2.09 -12.22 5.53
N ASN A 143 2.97 -13.08 4.99
CA ASN A 143 4.15 -13.59 5.71
C ASN A 143 5.25 -12.55 5.90
N PHE A 144 5.30 -11.54 5.03
CA PHE A 144 6.35 -10.51 4.99
C PHE A 144 5.79 -9.09 5.06
N ALA A 145 4.53 -8.93 5.46
CA ALA A 145 3.80 -7.66 5.44
C ALA A 145 4.53 -6.56 6.21
N GLY A 146 5.09 -6.88 7.39
CA GLY A 146 5.86 -5.93 8.20
C GLY A 146 7.13 -5.44 7.49
N SER A 147 7.86 -6.34 6.82
CA SER A 147 9.07 -5.98 6.07
C SER A 147 8.75 -5.10 4.86
N ILE A 148 7.71 -5.46 4.09
CA ILE A 148 7.24 -4.64 2.97
C ILE A 148 6.82 -3.27 3.46
N PHE A 149 5.98 -3.23 4.50
CA PHE A 149 5.46 -1.97 5.04
C PHE A 149 6.60 -1.08 5.56
N GLY A 150 7.63 -1.66 6.18
CA GLY A 150 8.83 -0.92 6.59
C GLY A 150 9.57 -0.29 5.39
N ILE A 151 9.79 -1.05 4.31
CA ILE A 151 10.48 -0.55 3.12
C ILE A 151 9.66 0.54 2.42
N ILE A 152 8.35 0.33 2.21
CA ILE A 152 7.51 1.34 1.56
C ILE A 152 7.42 2.61 2.41
N SER A 153 7.40 2.47 3.75
CA SER A 153 7.39 3.61 4.67
C SER A 153 8.72 4.36 4.66
N LEU A 154 9.85 3.67 4.50
CA LEU A 154 11.17 4.30 4.34
C LEU A 154 11.21 5.14 3.06
N ILE A 155 10.80 4.56 1.93
CA ILE A 155 10.74 5.26 0.64
C ILE A 155 9.77 6.43 0.73
N GLY A 156 8.56 6.19 1.23
CA GLY A 156 7.55 7.23 1.36
C GLY A 156 7.93 8.33 2.36
N GLY A 157 8.66 7.99 3.43
CA GLY A 157 9.18 8.94 4.42
C GLY A 157 10.11 9.99 3.83
N THR A 158 10.72 9.72 2.67
CA THR A 158 11.54 10.73 1.97
C THR A 158 10.73 11.98 1.57
N THR A 159 9.43 11.83 1.36
CA THR A 159 8.54 12.96 1.09
C THR A 159 8.52 13.99 2.24
N GLY A 160 8.82 13.57 3.47
CA GLY A 160 8.87 14.44 4.64
C GLY A 160 9.91 15.56 4.54
N PHE A 161 10.97 15.37 3.76
CA PHE A 161 11.94 16.43 3.47
C PHE A 161 11.83 16.98 2.05
N ILE A 162 11.36 16.18 1.07
CA ILE A 162 11.17 16.65 -0.31
C ILE A 162 10.04 17.70 -0.38
N THR A 163 8.88 17.43 0.23
CA THR A 163 7.71 18.31 0.13
C THR A 163 7.97 19.70 0.71
N PRO A 164 8.57 19.85 1.92
CA PRO A 164 8.92 21.17 2.44
C PRO A 164 10.02 21.86 1.62
N ALA A 165 10.98 21.12 1.05
CA ALA A 165 12.02 21.69 0.20
C ALA A 165 11.45 22.28 -1.10
N VAL A 166 10.54 21.55 -1.77
CA VAL A 166 9.81 22.04 -2.95
C VAL A 166 8.99 23.28 -2.59
N THR A 167 8.25 23.21 -1.49
CA THR A 167 7.44 24.34 -0.99
C THR A 167 8.32 25.58 -0.72
N GLY A 168 9.47 25.39 -0.07
CA GLY A 168 10.43 26.47 0.21
C GLY A 168 11.06 27.06 -1.04
N ALA A 169 11.40 26.22 -2.03
CA ALA A 169 11.94 26.67 -3.31
C ALA A 169 10.94 27.53 -4.11
N LEU A 170 9.66 27.13 -4.12
CA LEU A 170 8.59 27.90 -4.76
C LEU A 170 8.37 29.25 -4.08
N MET A 171 8.51 29.30 -2.74
CA MET A 171 8.25 30.51 -1.96
C MET A 171 9.49 31.37 -1.65
N ALA A 172 10.62 31.07 -2.28
CA ALA A 172 11.88 31.77 -1.99
C ALA A 172 11.87 33.24 -2.41
N LYS A 173 11.14 33.60 -3.47
CA LYS A 173 11.09 34.97 -4.01
C LYS A 173 9.82 35.72 -3.64
N ASN A 174 8.69 35.01 -3.68
CA ASN A 174 7.35 35.52 -3.42
C ASN A 174 6.56 34.44 -2.67
N ASN A 175 5.61 34.82 -1.83
CA ASN A 175 4.76 33.91 -1.07
C ASN A 175 3.27 34.18 -1.30
N GLY A 176 2.91 34.51 -2.55
CA GLY A 176 1.55 34.85 -2.95
C GLY A 176 0.69 33.65 -3.34
N ILE A 177 -0.57 33.95 -3.70
CA ILE A 177 -1.55 32.96 -4.16
C ILE A 177 -1.03 32.16 -5.37
N HIS A 178 -0.22 32.78 -6.24
CA HIS A 178 0.30 32.14 -7.44
C HIS A 178 1.27 31.00 -7.11
N GLU A 179 2.25 31.26 -6.25
CA GLU A 179 3.26 30.29 -5.83
C GLU A 179 2.61 29.14 -5.04
N TRP A 180 1.64 29.45 -4.19
CA TRP A 180 0.83 28.45 -3.50
C TRP A 180 -0.01 27.60 -4.45
N SER A 181 -0.60 28.22 -5.48
CA SER A 181 -1.35 27.51 -6.53
C SER A 181 -0.46 26.51 -7.28
N GLN A 182 0.78 26.88 -7.59
CA GLN A 182 1.76 25.97 -8.20
C GLN A 182 2.09 24.80 -7.27
N ASN A 183 2.28 25.07 -5.97
CA ASN A 183 2.57 24.04 -4.99
C ASN A 183 1.42 23.01 -4.88
N PHE A 184 0.17 23.49 -4.86
CA PHE A 184 -1.01 22.62 -4.86
C PHE A 184 -1.18 21.83 -6.16
N ILE A 185 -0.89 22.42 -7.32
CA ILE A 185 -0.88 21.71 -8.61
C ILE A 185 0.15 20.57 -8.57
N ILE A 186 1.37 20.83 -8.11
CA ILE A 186 2.42 19.79 -8.00
C ILE A 186 1.95 18.66 -7.09
N GLY A 187 1.40 18.99 -5.90
CA GLY A 187 0.83 18.00 -5.00
C GLY A 187 -0.31 17.19 -5.64
N GLY A 188 -1.19 17.85 -6.38
CA GLY A 188 -2.27 17.21 -7.12
C GLY A 188 -1.77 16.27 -8.21
N CYS A 189 -0.77 16.68 -8.99
CA CYS A 189 -0.13 15.84 -10.01
C CYS A 189 0.53 14.61 -9.40
N VAL A 190 1.22 14.75 -8.25
CA VAL A 190 1.83 13.61 -7.55
C VAL A 190 0.75 12.64 -7.07
N TYR A 191 -0.34 13.14 -6.47
CA TYR A 191 -1.48 12.32 -6.06
C TYR A 191 -2.08 11.53 -7.22
N VAL A 192 -2.44 12.23 -8.30
CA VAL A 192 -3.07 11.63 -9.47
C VAL A 192 -2.12 10.65 -10.16
N GLY A 193 -0.86 11.03 -10.37
CA GLY A 193 0.14 10.17 -11.01
C GLY A 193 0.38 8.87 -10.24
N CYS A 194 0.58 8.96 -8.92
CA CYS A 194 0.76 7.78 -8.07
C CYS A 194 -0.49 6.91 -8.04
N GLY A 195 -1.68 7.53 -7.94
CA GLY A 195 -2.96 6.82 -7.96
C GLY A 195 -3.20 6.08 -9.27
N LEU A 196 -2.97 6.75 -10.41
CA LEU A 196 -3.09 6.14 -11.74
C LEU A 196 -2.11 4.99 -11.93
N PHE A 197 -0.86 5.15 -11.49
CA PHE A 197 0.12 4.08 -11.55
C PHE A 197 -0.34 2.82 -10.78
N PHE A 198 -0.91 3.00 -9.59
CA PHE A 198 -1.48 1.89 -8.83
C PHE A 198 -2.74 1.30 -9.50
N ILE A 199 -3.62 2.13 -10.07
CA ILE A 199 -4.81 1.64 -10.78
C ILE A 199 -4.42 0.76 -11.98
N LEU A 200 -3.36 1.12 -12.70
CA LEU A 200 -2.87 0.36 -13.85
C LEU A 200 -2.15 -0.93 -13.44
N PHE A 201 -1.19 -0.84 -12.50
CA PHE A 201 -0.24 -1.92 -12.22
C PHE A 201 -0.40 -2.60 -10.86
N GLY A 202 -1.21 -2.03 -9.96
CA GLY A 202 -1.44 -2.57 -8.63
C GLY A 202 -2.33 -3.80 -8.63
N THR A 203 -2.01 -4.74 -7.74
CA THR A 203 -2.85 -5.90 -7.39
C THR A 203 -2.84 -6.13 -5.88
N SER A 204 -3.84 -6.87 -5.41
CA SER A 204 -4.00 -7.35 -4.03
C SER A 204 -3.95 -8.86 -3.94
N ASP A 205 -3.59 -9.54 -5.03
CA ASP A 205 -3.40 -10.99 -5.02
C ASP A 205 -2.06 -11.33 -4.35
N ILE A 206 -2.05 -12.42 -3.58
CA ILE A 206 -0.85 -12.89 -2.88
C ILE A 206 0.25 -13.16 -3.90
N GLN A 207 1.43 -12.59 -3.67
CA GLN A 207 2.54 -12.69 -4.61
C GLN A 207 3.29 -14.02 -4.47
N PRO A 208 3.89 -14.55 -5.55
CA PRO A 208 4.59 -15.85 -5.53
C PRO A 208 5.76 -15.91 -4.53
N TRP A 209 6.31 -14.76 -4.15
CA TRP A 209 7.42 -14.65 -3.21
C TRP A 209 6.96 -14.56 -1.74
N ASN A 210 5.65 -14.66 -1.46
CA ASN A 210 5.11 -14.69 -0.10
C ASN A 210 5.41 -16.00 0.65
N ASP A 211 5.52 -17.12 -0.07
CA ASP A 211 5.71 -18.40 0.58
C ASP A 211 7.14 -18.56 1.08
N LYS A 212 7.27 -19.08 2.30
CA LYS A 212 8.55 -19.44 2.89
C LYS A 212 8.97 -20.73 2.19
N GLU A 213 10.10 -20.75 1.50
CA GLU A 213 10.68 -22.01 1.01
C GLU A 213 10.69 -23.01 2.18
N SER A 214 9.96 -24.11 2.06
CA SER A 214 10.04 -25.19 3.04
C SER A 214 11.47 -25.73 3.00
N PRO A 215 12.06 -26.13 4.14
CA PRO A 215 13.24 -26.99 4.10
C PRO A 215 12.90 -28.14 3.13
N LYS A 216 13.73 -28.36 2.10
CA LYS A 216 13.60 -29.58 1.30
C LYS A 216 13.75 -30.72 2.29
N ASP A 217 12.66 -31.45 2.58
CA ASP A 217 12.79 -32.70 3.32
C ASP A 217 13.83 -33.53 2.57
N PRO A 218 14.85 -34.07 3.26
CA PRO A 218 15.84 -34.92 2.61
C PRO A 218 15.07 -36.02 1.90
N GLU A 219 15.23 -36.07 0.58
CA GLU A 219 14.64 -37.04 -0.32
C GLU A 219 14.83 -38.42 0.32
N VAL A 220 13.74 -39.01 0.83
CA VAL A 220 13.77 -40.36 1.39
C VAL A 220 14.07 -41.25 0.20
N VAL A 221 15.35 -41.57 0.02
CA VAL A 221 15.81 -42.56 -0.94
C VAL A 221 15.14 -43.85 -0.55
N ALA A 222 14.03 -44.16 -1.23
CA ALA A 222 13.35 -45.43 -1.10
C ALA A 222 14.36 -46.52 -1.46
N ILE A 223 14.85 -47.23 -0.46
CA ILE A 223 15.64 -48.45 -0.65
C ILE A 223 14.70 -49.40 -1.37
N LYS A 224 14.91 -49.58 -2.68
CA LYS A 224 14.27 -50.64 -3.45
C LYS A 224 14.64 -51.96 -2.77
N GLU A 225 13.63 -52.64 -2.23
CA GLU A 225 13.76 -54.03 -1.82
C GLU A 225 14.30 -54.85 -2.99
N ILE A 226 15.50 -55.39 -2.81
CA ILE A 226 16.07 -56.37 -3.73
C ILE A 226 15.42 -57.71 -3.34
N ASN A 227 14.30 -58.04 -3.98
CA ASN A 227 13.78 -59.40 -3.99
C ASN A 227 13.41 -59.76 -5.42
N GLY A 228 14.11 -60.73 -6.00
CA GLY A 228 13.84 -61.24 -7.34
C GLY A 228 15.09 -61.57 -8.15
N LYS A 229 15.73 -62.69 -7.82
CA LYS A 229 16.38 -63.54 -8.83
C LYS A 229 15.99 -64.99 -8.54
N GLU A 230 14.96 -65.44 -9.26
CA GLU A 230 14.79 -66.85 -9.62
C GLU A 230 15.64 -67.18 -10.86
N GLU A 231 15.74 -68.48 -11.12
CA GLU A 231 16.38 -69.24 -12.22
C GLU A 231 17.84 -69.66 -11.95
N ASP A 232 18.26 -70.92 -12.07
CA ASP A 232 17.67 -72.18 -12.57
C ASP A 232 18.68 -73.32 -12.25
N GLY A 233 18.23 -74.59 -12.21
CA GLY A 233 19.10 -75.71 -12.59
C GLY A 233 19.33 -76.89 -11.62
N SER A 234 18.53 -77.96 -11.83
CA SER A 234 18.92 -79.39 -11.83
C SER A 234 18.88 -80.26 -10.54
N ASN A 235 18.05 -81.32 -10.66
CA ASN A 235 18.22 -82.73 -10.26
C ASN A 235 18.74 -83.11 -8.86
N THR A 236 17.93 -83.81 -8.04
CA THR A 236 17.81 -85.29 -7.99
C THR A 236 16.93 -85.78 -6.83
N GLU A 237 16.00 -86.69 -7.18
CA GLU A 237 15.43 -87.84 -6.42
C GLU A 237 14.70 -87.74 -5.06
N PRO A 238 13.75 -88.69 -4.79
CA PRO A 238 12.75 -88.59 -3.73
C PRO A 238 12.96 -89.57 -2.57
N THR A 239 12.61 -89.19 -1.33
CA THR A 239 12.35 -90.13 -0.22
C THR A 239 11.60 -89.38 0.89
N GLU A 240 10.30 -89.62 1.02
CA GLU A 240 9.68 -90.45 2.07
C GLU A 240 9.46 -89.77 3.44
N THR A 241 8.18 -89.71 3.81
CA THR A 241 7.62 -89.85 5.18
C THR A 241 8.00 -88.82 6.25
N THR A 242 7.00 -88.10 6.78
CA THR A 242 6.28 -88.46 8.02
C THR A 242 5.42 -87.29 8.52
N LYS A 243 4.28 -87.67 9.08
CA LYS A 243 3.15 -86.92 9.65
C LYS A 243 3.48 -86.01 10.85
N LEU A 244 2.46 -85.21 11.20
CA LEU A 244 1.95 -84.77 12.52
C LEU A 244 1.90 -83.23 12.66
N ASN A 245 0.70 -82.65 12.62
CA ASN A 245 -0.18 -82.30 13.76
C ASN A 245 0.52 -81.27 14.67
N SER A 246 -0.02 -80.10 15.00
CA SER A 246 -1.38 -79.56 15.06
C SER A 246 -1.29 -78.05 15.23
#